data_AF-A0A961QNK9-F1
#
_entry.id   AF-A0A961QNK9-F1
#
_cell.length_a   1.000
_cell.length_b   1.000
_cell.length_c   1.000
_cell.angle_alpha   90.00
_cell.angle_beta   90.00
_cell.angle_gamma   90.00
#
_symmetry.space_group_name_H-M   'P 1'
#
loop_
_entity.id
_entity.type
_entity.pdbx_description
1 polymer ?
#
loop_
_entity_poly.entity_id
_entity_poly.type
_entity_poly.pdbx_seq_one_letter_code
_entity_poly.pdbx_strand_id
1 'polypeptide(L)'
;MTDSEGQDILIAPPASGPWAEWLCAATARDGRPFGKGTLGRLFAGMSGFYPEAGTQARAFLAAPDMQVGTLALLIEPYETHFPALWRAQAWRCAVPGFDTLAPELVTMARGWCDVVGDLRDALGPRRIVILAMPFDPARAVAALCPQAAPPLPPVEPVPDTALAMLQRLYRQGIRLGPRQRARLTAFHATQPQPAPLAAFTPAQAEALRARYGDDLECLAALEGAVLVTEARRA
;
A
#
# COMPACT_ATOMS: atom_id res chain seq x y z
N MET A 1 -18.60 23.29 -29.29
CA MET A 1 -18.00 21.99 -28.96
C MET A 1 -16.63 22.30 -28.41
N THR A 2 -16.57 22.67 -27.14
CA THR A 2 -15.34 23.08 -26.45
C THR A 2 -14.68 21.83 -25.91
N ASP A 3 -13.50 21.50 -26.44
CA ASP A 3 -12.62 20.49 -25.88
C ASP A 3 -12.33 20.84 -24.42
N SER A 4 -12.91 20.08 -23.49
CA SER A 4 -12.50 20.12 -22.10
C SER A 4 -11.18 19.37 -21.99
N GLU A 5 -10.07 20.10 -22.11
CA GLU A 5 -8.76 19.61 -21.71
C GLU A 5 -8.88 19.04 -20.29
N GLY A 6 -8.73 17.72 -20.18
CA GLY A 6 -8.69 17.06 -18.89
C GLY A 6 -7.45 17.55 -18.17
N GLN A 7 -7.64 18.33 -17.10
CA GLN A 7 -6.53 18.66 -16.22
C GLN A 7 -6.08 17.40 -15.50
N ASP A 8 -4.86 16.96 -15.81
CA ASP A 8 -4.09 16.03 -14.98
C ASP A 8 -3.77 16.74 -13.67
N ILE A 9 -4.67 16.57 -12.71
CA ILE A 9 -4.43 17.07 -11.36
C ILE A 9 -3.42 16.14 -10.73
N LEU A 10 -2.33 16.73 -10.25
CA LEU A 10 -1.27 16.05 -9.54
C LEU A 10 -1.44 16.30 -8.06
N ILE A 11 -1.54 15.25 -7.26
CA ILE A 11 -1.59 15.40 -5.81
C ILE A 11 -0.20 15.13 -5.27
N ALA A 12 0.51 16.21 -5.00
CA ALA A 12 1.71 16.18 -4.20
C ALA A 12 1.34 15.79 -2.75
N PRO A 13 2.10 14.90 -2.08
CA PRO A 13 1.85 14.57 -0.69
C PRO A 13 2.06 15.81 0.21
N PRO A 14 1.31 15.97 1.31
CA PRO A 14 1.61 16.98 2.31
C PRO A 14 3.02 16.74 2.88
N ALA A 15 3.72 17.83 3.22
CA ALA A 15 5.12 17.84 3.67
C ALA A 15 5.40 17.10 5.00
N SER A 16 4.43 16.37 5.56
CA SER A 16 4.53 15.70 6.85
C SER A 16 3.56 14.51 6.96
N GLY A 17 4.00 13.34 6.49
CA GLY A 17 3.30 12.06 6.71
C GLY A 17 4.09 10.87 6.13
N PRO A 18 3.98 9.66 6.69
CA PRO A 18 4.64 8.48 6.15
C PRO A 18 4.04 8.10 4.78
N TRP A 19 4.88 8.00 3.75
CA TRP A 19 4.50 7.66 2.37
C TRP A 19 3.67 6.37 2.27
N ALA A 20 3.92 5.43 3.18
CA ALA A 20 3.19 4.15 3.26
C ALA A 20 1.66 4.30 3.40
N GLU A 21 1.16 5.49 3.77
CA GLU A 21 -0.28 5.79 3.90
C GLU A 21 -0.94 6.34 2.61
N TRP A 22 -0.16 6.81 1.61
CA TRP A 22 -0.67 7.67 0.52
C TRP A 22 -0.44 7.19 -0.92
N LEU A 23 -0.15 5.90 -1.15
CA LEU A 23 0.23 5.38 -2.48
C LEU A 23 -0.90 4.70 -3.27
N CYS A 24 -2.12 5.16 -3.03
CA CYS A 24 -3.11 5.28 -4.09
C CYS A 24 -3.30 6.78 -4.26
N ALA A 25 -3.27 7.26 -5.49
CA ALA A 25 -3.69 8.62 -5.81
C ALA A 25 -4.56 8.51 -7.05
N ALA A 26 -5.87 8.50 -6.86
CA ALA A 26 -6.78 8.93 -7.89
C ALA A 26 -6.91 10.44 -7.75
N THR A 27 -6.76 11.16 -8.86
CA THR A 27 -6.91 12.61 -8.86
C THR A 27 -8.26 12.97 -9.44
N ALA A 28 -9.08 13.58 -8.60
CA ALA A 28 -10.33 14.21 -8.99
C ALA A 28 -10.08 15.58 -9.61
N ARG A 29 -11.02 16.08 -10.43
CA ARG A 29 -11.01 17.42 -11.06
C ARG A 29 -10.82 18.59 -10.07
N ASP A 30 -10.86 18.35 -8.76
CA ASP A 30 -10.73 19.36 -7.70
C ASP A 30 -9.51 19.19 -6.77
N GLY A 31 -8.57 18.28 -7.06
CA GLY A 31 -7.33 18.17 -6.25
C GLY A 31 -7.38 17.22 -5.06
N ARG A 32 -8.49 16.47 -4.85
CA ARG A 32 -8.64 15.62 -3.65
C ARG A 32 -7.94 14.27 -3.78
N PRO A 33 -7.08 13.86 -2.81
CA PRO A 33 -6.41 12.57 -2.87
C PRO A 33 -7.31 11.42 -2.46
N PHE A 34 -7.23 10.32 -3.21
CA PHE A 34 -7.79 9.03 -2.83
C PHE A 34 -6.69 8.07 -2.37
N GLY A 35 -6.42 8.01 -1.05
CA GLY A 35 -5.31 7.25 -0.46
C GLY A 35 -5.62 5.80 -0.07
N LYS A 36 -4.57 5.05 0.30
CA LYS A 36 -4.65 3.64 0.77
C LYS A 36 -5.53 3.47 2.01
N GLY A 37 -5.59 4.49 2.87
CA GLY A 37 -6.52 4.53 4.01
C GLY A 37 -8.01 4.57 3.63
N THR A 38 -8.30 4.88 2.36
CA THR A 38 -9.65 4.95 1.79
C THR A 38 -10.04 3.67 1.06
N LEU A 39 -9.12 2.74 0.74
CA LEU A 39 -9.43 1.43 0.12
C LEU A 39 -10.16 0.44 1.04
N GLY A 40 -10.66 0.91 2.18
CA GLY A 40 -11.34 0.15 3.20
C GLY A 40 -10.53 0.13 4.50
N ARG A 41 -11.19 -0.32 5.57
CA ARG A 41 -10.41 -0.72 6.75
C ARG A 41 -9.56 -1.90 6.30
N LEU A 42 -8.25 -1.68 6.20
CA LEU A 42 -7.20 -2.69 5.92
C LEU A 42 -7.35 -4.00 6.72
N PHE A 43 -8.24 -4.02 7.71
CA PHE A 43 -8.51 -5.11 8.64
C PHE A 43 -10.00 -5.19 9.04
N ALA A 44 -10.95 -5.12 8.10
CA ALA A 44 -12.28 -5.70 8.32
C ALA A 44 -12.22 -7.25 8.40
N GLY A 45 -11.26 -7.79 9.16
CA GLY A 45 -11.25 -9.16 9.68
C GLY A 45 -10.23 -10.15 9.12
N MET A 46 -9.12 -9.75 8.48
CA MET A 46 -8.19 -10.70 7.81
C MET A 46 -8.89 -11.64 6.79
N SER A 47 -10.13 -11.33 6.46
CA SER A 47 -11.07 -12.15 5.69
C SER A 47 -10.88 -12.00 4.18
N GLY A 48 -9.93 -11.15 3.75
CA GLY A 48 -9.60 -10.98 2.34
C GLY A 48 -8.61 -9.86 2.06
N PHE A 49 -8.03 -9.88 0.86
CA PHE A 49 -7.13 -8.88 0.34
C PHE A 49 -7.93 -7.66 -0.19
N TYR A 50 -7.99 -6.58 0.58
CA TYR A 50 -8.76 -5.36 0.26
C TYR A 50 -10.20 -5.62 -0.25
N PRO A 51 -11.06 -6.31 0.53
CA PRO A 51 -12.38 -6.75 0.07
C PRO A 51 -13.36 -5.59 -0.19
N GLU A 52 -13.10 -4.41 0.36
CA GLU A 52 -13.96 -3.23 0.23
C GLU A 52 -13.49 -2.24 -0.84
N ALA A 53 -12.41 -2.54 -1.59
CA ALA A 53 -11.77 -1.61 -2.51
C ALA A 53 -12.76 -0.93 -3.47
N GLY A 54 -13.59 -1.72 -4.17
CA GLY A 54 -14.58 -1.19 -5.11
C GLY A 54 -15.70 -0.39 -4.42
N THR A 55 -16.16 -0.82 -3.23
CA THR A 55 -17.21 -0.11 -2.49
C THR A 55 -16.74 1.26 -2.04
N GLN A 56 -15.51 1.35 -1.54
CA GLN A 56 -14.96 2.62 -1.08
C GLN A 56 -14.59 3.54 -2.24
N ALA A 57 -14.11 2.99 -3.35
CA ALA A 57 -13.89 3.73 -4.58
C ALA A 57 -15.19 4.35 -5.12
N ARG A 58 -16.30 3.61 -5.11
CA ARG A 58 -17.62 4.17 -5.45
C ARG A 58 -18.06 5.26 -4.48
N ALA A 59 -17.83 5.08 -3.19
CA ALA A 59 -18.15 6.10 -2.18
C ALA A 59 -17.34 7.39 -2.39
N PHE A 60 -16.09 7.29 -2.85
CA PHE A 60 -15.28 8.44 -3.23
C PHE A 60 -15.90 9.22 -4.40
N LEU A 61 -16.52 8.54 -5.36
CA LEU A 61 -17.24 9.15 -6.49
C LEU A 61 -18.64 9.70 -6.14
N ALA A 62 -19.05 9.77 -4.87
CA ALA A 62 -20.38 10.24 -4.50
C ALA A 62 -20.70 11.70 -4.91
N ALA A 63 -19.74 12.45 -5.48
CA ALA A 63 -19.96 13.73 -6.14
C ALA A 63 -20.34 13.51 -7.63
N PRO A 64 -21.51 13.97 -8.10
CA PRO A 64 -22.13 13.56 -9.37
C PRO A 64 -21.38 13.94 -10.67
N ASP A 65 -20.29 14.71 -10.62
CA ASP A 65 -19.57 15.19 -11.81
C ASP A 65 -18.07 14.84 -11.78
N MET A 66 -17.66 13.92 -10.90
CA MET A 66 -16.25 13.59 -10.71
C MET A 66 -15.81 12.46 -11.65
N GLN A 67 -14.97 12.77 -12.63
CA GLN A 67 -14.26 11.78 -13.44
C GLN A 67 -12.82 11.62 -12.95
N VAL A 68 -12.34 10.38 -12.86
CA VAL A 68 -10.94 10.09 -12.55
C VAL A 68 -10.13 10.10 -13.83
N GLY A 69 -9.14 10.99 -13.92
CA GLY A 69 -8.21 11.03 -15.05
C GLY A 69 -7.25 9.85 -15.00
N THR A 70 -6.34 9.89 -14.01
CA THR A 70 -5.32 8.86 -13.81
C THR A 70 -5.48 8.22 -12.43
N LEU A 71 -5.40 6.89 -12.40
CA LEU A 71 -5.28 6.08 -11.19
C LEU A 71 -3.84 5.58 -11.06
N ALA A 72 -3.10 6.11 -10.08
CA ALA A 72 -1.75 5.66 -9.77
C ALA A 72 -1.75 4.74 -8.54
N LEU A 73 -1.15 3.55 -8.67
CA LEU A 73 -1.11 2.52 -7.63
C LEU A 73 0.32 2.04 -7.42
N LEU A 74 0.81 2.07 -6.18
CA LEU A 74 1.97 1.29 -5.79
C LEU A 74 1.53 -0.10 -5.32
N ILE A 75 2.10 -1.13 -5.92
CA ILE A 75 1.93 -2.52 -5.48
C ILE A 75 3.27 -3.11 -5.05
N GLU A 76 3.21 -4.01 -4.09
CA GLU A 76 4.37 -4.64 -3.47
C GLU A 76 4.22 -6.17 -3.54
N PRO A 77 5.35 -6.91 -3.60
CA PRO A 77 5.34 -8.35 -3.42
C PRO A 77 4.68 -8.74 -2.10
N TYR A 78 3.81 -9.74 -2.11
CA TYR A 78 3.00 -10.14 -0.94
C TYR A 78 3.84 -10.48 0.28
N GLU A 79 5.00 -11.12 0.07
CA GLU A 79 5.92 -11.51 1.13
C GLU A 79 6.53 -10.33 1.87
N THR A 80 6.53 -9.14 1.27
CA THR A 80 6.92 -7.88 1.91
C THR A 80 5.71 -7.08 2.39
N HIS A 81 4.64 -7.09 1.60
CA HIS A 81 3.43 -6.32 1.87
C HIS A 81 2.72 -6.79 3.14
N PHE A 82 2.50 -8.10 3.29
CA PHE A 82 1.77 -8.64 4.44
C PHE A 82 2.48 -8.39 5.78
N PRO A 83 3.81 -8.60 5.92
CA PRO A 83 4.52 -8.16 7.11
C PRO A 83 4.38 -6.67 7.37
N ALA A 84 4.53 -5.81 6.36
CA ALA A 84 4.39 -4.37 6.54
C ALA A 84 2.99 -3.98 7.06
N LEU A 85 1.93 -4.59 6.51
CA LEU A 85 0.56 -4.40 6.98
C LEU A 85 0.37 -4.87 8.43
N TRP A 86 0.84 -6.07 8.75
CA TRP A 86 0.77 -6.59 10.11
C TRP A 86 1.48 -5.67 11.10
N ARG A 87 2.68 -5.17 10.75
CA ARG A 87 3.45 -4.25 11.60
C ARG A 87 2.71 -2.93 11.83
N ALA A 88 2.14 -2.35 10.79
CA ALA A 88 1.35 -1.12 10.89
C ALA A 88 0.15 -1.30 11.82
N GLN A 89 -0.50 -2.46 11.79
CA GLN A 89 -1.61 -2.78 12.68
C GLN A 89 -1.15 -3.05 14.11
N ALA A 90 -0.08 -3.84 14.27
CA ALA A 90 0.56 -4.13 15.55
C ALA A 90 1.08 -2.85 16.24
N TRP A 91 1.38 -1.80 15.48
CA TRP A 91 1.75 -0.50 16.03
C TRP A 91 0.58 0.26 16.66
N ARG A 92 -0.67 -0.09 16.28
CA ARG A 92 -1.89 0.63 16.69
C ARG A 92 -2.70 -0.13 17.73
N CYS A 93 -2.69 -1.46 17.67
CA CYS A 93 -3.51 -2.30 18.54
C CYS A 93 -2.89 -3.69 18.74
N ALA A 94 -3.46 -4.47 19.67
CA ALA A 94 -3.09 -5.87 19.83
C ALA A 94 -3.54 -6.68 18.62
N VAL A 95 -2.65 -7.52 18.10
CA VAL A 95 -2.94 -8.46 17.02
C VAL A 95 -2.44 -9.87 17.37
N PRO A 96 -2.99 -10.92 16.73
CA PRO A 96 -2.40 -12.26 16.75
C PRO A 96 -0.95 -12.25 16.26
N GLY A 97 -0.16 -13.25 16.67
CA GLY A 97 1.19 -13.44 16.15
C GLY A 97 1.17 -13.64 14.64
N PHE A 98 2.18 -13.13 13.94
CA PHE A 98 2.25 -13.24 12.48
C PHE A 98 2.33 -14.70 12.03
N ASP A 99 3.01 -15.54 12.79
CA ASP A 99 3.09 -16.99 12.62
C ASP A 99 1.72 -17.68 12.59
N THR A 100 0.76 -17.16 13.36
CA THR A 100 -0.62 -17.67 13.37
C THR A 100 -1.37 -17.29 12.08
N LEU A 101 -1.04 -16.14 11.49
CA LEU A 101 -1.75 -15.57 10.33
C LEU A 101 -1.15 -15.98 8.99
N ALA A 102 0.17 -16.22 8.98
CA ALA A 102 0.93 -16.50 7.77
C ALA A 102 0.35 -17.64 6.92
N PRO A 103 -0.12 -18.78 7.48
CA PRO A 103 -0.72 -19.84 6.68
C PRO A 103 -1.95 -19.37 5.88
N GLU A 104 -2.84 -18.61 6.52
CA GLU A 104 -4.06 -18.10 5.88
C GLU A 104 -3.73 -17.09 4.77
N LEU A 105 -2.80 -16.18 5.04
CA LEU A 105 -2.36 -15.16 4.09
C LEU A 105 -1.74 -15.77 2.82
N VAL A 106 -1.01 -16.88 2.94
CA VAL A 106 -0.42 -17.59 1.80
C VAL A 106 -1.48 -18.24 0.92
N THR A 107 -2.56 -18.73 1.53
CA THR A 107 -3.68 -19.39 0.81
C THR A 107 -4.74 -18.43 0.29
N MET A 108 -4.61 -17.14 0.57
CA MET A 108 -5.59 -16.13 0.18
C MET A 108 -5.71 -16.07 -1.34
N ALA A 109 -6.91 -16.30 -1.89
CA ALA A 109 -7.10 -16.34 -3.35
C ALA A 109 -7.04 -14.94 -3.99
N ARG A 110 -7.69 -13.96 -3.37
CA ARG A 110 -7.81 -12.59 -3.89
C ARG A 110 -6.47 -11.85 -3.87
N GLY A 111 -6.08 -11.25 -4.99
CA GLY A 111 -4.79 -10.60 -5.19
C GLY A 111 -4.86 -9.19 -5.78
N TRP A 112 -3.73 -8.66 -6.24
CA TRP A 112 -3.60 -7.33 -6.80
C TRP A 112 -4.40 -7.19 -8.09
N CYS A 113 -4.45 -8.21 -8.95
CA CYS A 113 -5.26 -8.12 -10.17
C CYS A 113 -6.74 -7.87 -9.86
N ASP A 114 -7.29 -8.53 -8.83
CA ASP A 114 -8.66 -8.31 -8.37
C ASP A 114 -8.88 -6.92 -7.77
N VAL A 115 -7.89 -6.39 -7.04
CA VAL A 115 -7.99 -5.05 -6.42
C VAL A 115 -7.94 -3.97 -7.50
N VAL A 116 -7.03 -4.07 -8.45
CA VAL A 116 -6.95 -3.13 -9.57
C VAL A 116 -8.21 -3.21 -10.43
N GLY A 117 -8.73 -4.42 -10.67
CA GLY A 117 -10.00 -4.62 -11.37
C GLY A 117 -11.17 -3.91 -10.68
N ASP A 118 -11.36 -4.13 -9.38
CA ASP A 118 -12.39 -3.44 -8.59
C ASP A 118 -12.28 -1.91 -8.68
N LEU A 119 -11.04 -1.38 -8.63
CA LEU A 119 -10.80 0.05 -8.70
C LEU A 119 -11.04 0.63 -10.10
N ARG A 120 -10.61 -0.08 -11.14
CA ARG A 120 -10.90 0.30 -12.52
C ARG A 120 -12.41 0.36 -12.74
N ASP A 121 -13.14 -0.68 -12.33
CA ASP A 121 -14.57 -0.80 -12.56
C ASP A 121 -15.36 0.23 -11.73
N ALA A 122 -14.90 0.53 -10.51
CA ALA A 122 -15.53 1.51 -9.65
C ALA A 122 -15.23 2.96 -10.06
N LEU A 123 -13.99 3.26 -10.49
CA LEU A 123 -13.54 4.64 -10.74
C LEU A 123 -13.65 5.06 -12.21
N GLY A 124 -13.67 4.10 -13.14
CA GLY A 124 -13.61 4.35 -14.58
C GLY A 124 -12.46 5.26 -15.03
N PRO A 125 -11.21 5.05 -14.56
CA PRO A 125 -10.12 5.96 -14.85
C PRO A 125 -9.77 5.91 -16.35
N ARG A 126 -9.39 7.06 -16.94
CA ARG A 126 -8.91 7.09 -18.34
C ARG A 126 -7.55 6.39 -18.50
N ARG A 127 -6.75 6.39 -17.44
CA ARG A 127 -5.42 5.79 -17.41
C ARG A 127 -5.14 5.16 -16.06
N ILE A 128 -4.50 3.99 -16.08
CA ILE A 128 -3.99 3.34 -14.86
C ILE A 128 -2.47 3.30 -14.94
N VAL A 129 -1.79 3.69 -13.87
CA VAL A 129 -0.33 3.59 -13.72
C VAL A 129 -0.05 2.72 -12.51
N ILE A 130 0.62 1.60 -12.73
CA ILE A 130 0.95 0.63 -11.69
C ILE A 130 2.46 0.70 -11.48
N LEU A 131 2.87 1.14 -10.30
CA LEU A 131 4.25 1.10 -9.84
C LEU A 131 4.44 -0.21 -9.07
N ALA A 132 5.11 -1.18 -9.67
CA ALA A 132 5.32 -2.49 -9.07
C ALA A 132 6.70 -2.56 -8.42
N MET A 133 6.77 -2.78 -7.11
CA MET A 133 8.05 -2.87 -6.40
C MET A 133 8.82 -4.15 -6.76
N PRO A 134 10.16 -4.06 -6.90
CA PRO A 134 10.92 -2.81 -7.01
C PRO A 134 10.68 -2.13 -8.37
N PHE A 135 10.63 -0.79 -8.38
CA PHE A 135 10.47 0.02 -9.60
C PHE A 135 11.61 1.02 -9.77
N ASP A 136 11.85 1.44 -11.02
CA ASP A 136 12.79 2.52 -11.33
C ASP A 136 12.16 3.90 -11.00
N PRO A 137 12.70 4.67 -10.03
CA PRO A 137 12.15 5.97 -9.66
C PRO A 137 12.07 6.96 -10.83
N ALA A 138 13.03 6.95 -11.76
CA ALA A 138 13.00 7.85 -12.91
C ALA A 138 11.85 7.50 -13.86
N ARG A 139 11.60 6.20 -14.09
CA ARG A 139 10.44 5.75 -14.88
C ARG A 139 9.11 6.00 -14.17
N ALA A 140 9.07 5.88 -12.85
CA ALA A 140 7.88 6.19 -12.07
C ALA A 140 7.54 7.68 -12.13
N VAL A 141 8.54 8.57 -11.96
CA VAL A 141 8.34 10.02 -12.13
C VAL A 141 7.90 10.33 -13.56
N ALA A 142 8.56 9.77 -14.59
CA ALA A 142 8.14 9.98 -15.98
C ALA A 142 6.70 9.51 -16.26
N ALA A 143 6.26 8.41 -15.62
CA ALA A 143 4.91 7.88 -15.78
C ALA A 143 3.84 8.69 -15.04
N LEU A 144 4.17 9.27 -13.89
CA LEU A 144 3.24 9.99 -13.02
C LEU A 144 3.23 11.50 -13.26
N CYS A 145 4.39 12.11 -13.41
CA CYS A 145 4.57 13.54 -13.61
C CYS A 145 5.95 13.86 -14.20
N PRO A 146 6.04 14.15 -15.51
CA PRO A 146 7.30 14.52 -16.14
C PRO A 146 8.01 15.74 -15.53
N GLN A 147 7.30 16.53 -14.70
CA GLN A 147 7.79 17.78 -14.11
C GLN A 147 7.92 17.75 -12.56
N ALA A 148 7.69 16.62 -11.90
CA ALA A 148 7.77 16.54 -10.44
C ALA A 148 9.21 16.33 -9.93
N ALA A 149 9.51 16.94 -8.79
CA ALA A 149 10.75 16.70 -8.06
C ALA A 149 10.72 15.35 -7.31
N PRO A 150 11.88 14.69 -7.11
CA PRO A 150 11.98 13.39 -6.45
C PRO A 150 11.64 13.45 -4.95
N PRO A 151 11.28 12.29 -4.34
CA PRO A 151 10.66 12.22 -3.02
C PRO A 151 11.62 12.46 -1.84
N LEU A 152 11.02 12.77 -0.68
CA LEU A 152 11.64 12.89 0.65
C LEU A 152 12.13 11.53 1.19
N PRO A 153 13.08 11.52 2.17
CA PRO A 153 13.77 10.31 2.61
C PRO A 153 12.86 9.25 3.25
N PRO A 154 13.30 7.98 3.25
CA PRO A 154 12.54 6.87 3.82
C PRO A 154 12.26 7.07 5.32
N VAL A 155 11.07 6.65 5.75
CA VAL A 155 10.72 6.59 7.17
C VAL A 155 11.45 5.41 7.79
N GLU A 156 12.14 5.65 8.91
CA GLU A 156 12.80 4.58 9.64
C GLU A 156 11.77 3.55 10.15
N PRO A 157 11.97 2.25 9.88
CA PRO A 157 11.05 1.23 10.34
C PRO A 157 11.07 1.13 11.87
N VAL A 158 9.89 0.92 12.48
CA VAL A 158 9.79 0.64 13.92
C VAL A 158 10.59 -0.63 14.23
N PRO A 159 11.52 -0.64 15.21
CA PRO A 159 12.27 -1.83 15.58
C PRO A 159 11.37 -2.97 16.08
N ASP A 160 11.74 -4.21 15.79
CA ASP A 160 10.97 -5.40 16.19
C ASP A 160 10.84 -5.53 17.69
N THR A 161 11.92 -5.27 18.43
CA THR A 161 11.86 -5.31 19.89
C THR A 161 10.89 -4.27 20.48
N ALA A 162 10.76 -3.10 19.85
CA ALA A 162 9.77 -2.08 20.24
C ALA A 162 8.35 -2.58 20.01
N LEU A 163 8.11 -3.20 18.84
CA LEU A 163 6.82 -3.72 18.45
C LEU A 163 6.40 -4.90 19.35
N ALA A 164 7.31 -5.80 19.70
CA ALA A 164 7.08 -6.88 20.67
C ALA A 164 6.65 -6.34 22.04
N MET A 165 7.36 -5.33 22.54
CA MET A 165 7.02 -4.69 23.82
C MET A 165 5.65 -4.02 23.75
N LEU A 166 5.36 -3.31 22.66
CA LEU A 166 4.07 -2.66 22.46
C LEU A 166 2.93 -3.68 22.41
N GLN A 167 3.11 -4.80 21.72
CA GLN A 167 2.13 -5.90 21.68
C GLN A 167 1.88 -6.49 23.07
N ARG A 168 2.93 -6.67 23.89
CA ARG A 168 2.79 -7.09 25.29
C ARG A 168 1.92 -6.12 26.09
N LEU A 169 2.22 -4.81 26.01
CA LEU A 169 1.46 -3.77 26.69
C LEU A 169 -0.01 -3.74 26.23
N TYR A 170 -0.25 -3.85 24.92
CA TYR A 170 -1.60 -3.83 24.38
C TYR A 170 -2.46 -4.99 24.85
N ARG A 171 -1.89 -6.20 24.98
CA ARG A 171 -2.56 -7.38 25.54
C ARG A 171 -2.85 -7.25 27.05
N GLN A 172 -2.08 -6.44 27.75
CA GLN A 172 -2.33 -6.07 29.15
C GLN A 172 -3.33 -4.91 29.31
N GLY A 173 -3.93 -4.43 28.21
CA GLY A 173 -4.84 -3.28 28.24
C GLY A 173 -4.16 -1.92 28.37
N ILE A 174 -2.82 -1.87 28.41
CA ILE A 174 -2.06 -0.62 28.52
C ILE A 174 -2.02 0.06 27.14
N ARG A 175 -2.19 1.38 27.10
CA ARG A 175 -2.08 2.20 25.88
C ARG A 175 -1.04 3.28 26.08
N LEU A 176 -0.15 3.46 25.09
CA LEU A 176 0.90 4.47 25.13
C LEU A 176 0.52 5.68 24.29
N GLY A 177 0.73 6.88 24.84
CA GLY A 177 0.61 8.13 24.09
C GLY A 177 1.70 8.27 23.02
N PRO A 178 1.53 9.17 22.02
CA PRO A 178 2.51 9.34 20.93
C PRO A 178 3.95 9.58 21.40
N ARG A 179 4.17 10.44 22.40
CA ARG A 179 5.51 10.71 22.96
C ARG A 179 6.14 9.49 23.62
N GLN A 180 5.36 8.69 24.34
CA GLN A 180 5.84 7.46 24.97
C GLN A 180 6.22 6.42 23.92
N ARG A 181 5.41 6.29 22.85
CA ARG A 181 5.73 5.43 21.70
C ARG A 181 7.01 5.86 21.01
N ALA A 182 7.20 7.15 20.74
CA ALA A 182 8.44 7.65 20.13
C ALA A 182 9.68 7.35 21.00
N ARG A 183 9.59 7.54 22.32
CA ARG A 183 10.67 7.19 23.25
C ARG A 183 10.95 5.69 23.28
N LEU A 184 9.91 4.85 23.27
CA LEU A 184 10.04 3.40 23.20
C LEU A 184 10.78 3.00 21.91
N THR A 185 10.36 3.53 20.76
CA THR A 185 11.02 3.29 19.47
C THR A 185 12.49 3.71 19.49
N ALA A 186 12.79 4.93 19.94
CA ALA A 186 14.16 5.43 20.00
C ALA A 186 15.05 4.60 20.93
N PHE A 187 14.53 4.16 22.07
CA PHE A 187 15.24 3.26 22.98
C PHE A 187 15.54 1.92 22.31
N HIS A 188 14.54 1.32 21.67
CA HIS A 188 14.66 0.01 21.03
C HIS A 188 15.48 0.04 19.73
N ALA A 189 15.64 1.20 19.09
CA ALA A 189 16.47 1.35 17.89
C ALA A 189 17.96 1.08 18.17
N THR A 190 18.41 1.24 19.41
CA THR A 190 19.80 0.98 19.83
C THR A 190 20.01 -0.42 20.40
N GLN A 191 18.95 -1.22 20.51
CA GLN A 191 19.03 -2.57 21.08
C GLN A 191 19.33 -3.62 19.99
N PRO A 192 19.93 -4.77 20.34
CA PRO A 192 20.03 -5.91 19.44
C PRO A 192 18.63 -6.34 18.95
N GLN A 193 18.46 -6.50 17.64
CA GLN A 193 17.21 -6.99 17.07
C GLN A 193 17.31 -8.51 16.82
N PRO A 194 16.34 -9.31 17.29
CA PRO A 194 16.28 -10.74 16.97
C PRO A 194 15.79 -10.95 15.52
N ALA A 195 15.46 -12.21 15.17
CA ALA A 195 14.77 -12.49 13.93
C ALA A 195 13.47 -11.66 13.79
N PRO A 196 13.06 -11.28 12.57
CA PRO A 196 11.90 -10.43 12.37
C PRO A 196 10.61 -11.02 12.97
N LEU A 197 9.79 -10.16 13.61
CA LEU A 197 8.52 -10.61 14.20
C LEU A 197 7.49 -11.03 13.16
N ALA A 198 7.57 -10.44 11.97
CA ALA A 198 6.69 -10.73 10.85
C ALA A 198 7.56 -11.09 9.64
N ALA A 199 7.68 -12.38 9.41
CA ALA A 199 8.34 -12.93 8.24
C ALA A 199 7.67 -14.24 7.87
N PHE A 200 7.58 -14.49 6.58
CA PHE A 200 7.20 -15.80 6.06
C PHE A 200 8.38 -16.76 6.15
N THR A 201 8.08 -18.06 6.18
CA THR A 201 9.11 -19.07 5.89
C THR A 201 9.61 -18.93 4.45
N PRO A 202 10.82 -19.41 4.11
CA PRO A 202 11.34 -19.33 2.75
C PRO A 202 10.41 -19.93 1.69
N ALA A 203 9.77 -21.07 1.99
CA ALA A 203 8.82 -21.72 1.09
C ALA A 203 7.55 -20.89 0.87
N GLN A 204 7.00 -20.29 1.93
CA GLN A 204 5.85 -19.40 1.83
C GLN A 204 6.19 -18.11 1.05
N ALA A 205 7.37 -17.54 1.29
CA ALA A 205 7.83 -16.36 0.56
C ALA A 205 8.01 -16.65 -0.94
N GLU A 206 8.54 -17.82 -1.31
CA GLU A 206 8.64 -18.23 -2.72
C GLU A 206 7.26 -18.36 -3.38
N ALA A 207 6.31 -19.01 -2.72
CA ALA A 207 4.94 -19.15 -3.23
C ALA A 207 4.26 -17.78 -3.44
N LEU A 208 4.45 -16.86 -2.50
CA LEU A 208 3.93 -15.50 -2.59
C LEU A 208 4.60 -14.68 -3.71
N ARG A 209 5.92 -14.87 -3.93
CA ARG A 209 6.63 -14.25 -5.06
C ARG A 209 6.14 -14.76 -6.41
N ALA A 210 5.95 -16.07 -6.54
CA ALA A 210 5.41 -16.66 -7.77
C ALA A 210 4.03 -16.08 -8.08
N ARG A 211 3.14 -16.05 -7.07
CA ARG A 211 1.82 -15.45 -7.19
C ARG A 211 1.86 -13.96 -7.55
N TYR A 212 2.77 -13.19 -6.96
CA TYR A 212 2.96 -11.79 -7.33
C TYR A 212 3.40 -11.65 -8.79
N GLY A 213 4.26 -12.55 -9.28
CA GLY A 213 4.60 -12.66 -10.70
C GLY A 213 3.38 -12.85 -11.60
N ASP A 214 2.49 -13.78 -11.25
CA ASP A 214 1.24 -14.03 -11.98
C ASP A 214 0.34 -12.78 -12.01
N ASP A 215 0.23 -12.05 -10.89
CA ASP A 215 -0.50 -10.78 -10.84
C ASP A 215 0.14 -9.72 -11.73
N LEU A 216 1.48 -9.63 -11.79
CA LEU A 216 2.15 -8.67 -12.67
C LEU A 216 1.87 -8.96 -14.14
N GLU A 217 1.82 -10.23 -14.54
CA GLU A 217 1.44 -10.63 -15.90
C GLU A 217 -0.02 -10.27 -16.20
N CYS A 218 -0.94 -10.55 -15.25
CA CYS A 218 -2.35 -10.16 -15.33
C CYS A 218 -2.51 -8.64 -15.50
N LEU A 219 -1.79 -7.86 -14.71
CA LEU A 219 -1.83 -6.40 -14.71
C LEU A 219 -1.18 -5.79 -15.96
N ALA A 220 -0.12 -6.41 -16.49
CA ALA A 220 0.50 -5.98 -17.75
C ALA A 220 -0.42 -6.19 -18.96
N ALA A 221 -1.31 -7.19 -18.89
CA ALA A 221 -2.31 -7.45 -19.93
C ALA A 221 -3.55 -6.54 -19.85
N LEU A 222 -3.67 -5.72 -18.81
CA LEU A 222 -4.81 -4.85 -18.59
C LEU A 222 -4.81 -3.67 -19.58
N GLU A 223 -5.85 -3.56 -20.41
CA GLU A 223 -5.99 -2.47 -21.37
C GLU A 223 -6.01 -1.09 -20.66
N GLY A 224 -5.21 -0.15 -21.16
CA GLY A 224 -5.09 1.20 -20.59
C GLY A 224 -4.22 1.29 -19.32
N ALA A 225 -3.62 0.18 -18.88
CA ALA A 225 -2.66 0.17 -17.78
C ALA A 225 -1.21 0.32 -18.27
N VAL A 226 -0.44 1.10 -17.53
CA VAL A 226 1.01 1.21 -17.69
C VAL A 226 1.67 0.60 -16.47
N LEU A 227 2.33 -0.55 -16.66
CA LEU A 227 3.11 -1.20 -15.62
C LEU A 227 4.55 -0.66 -15.61
N VAL A 228 4.98 -0.13 -14.46
CA VAL A 228 6.32 0.38 -14.20
C VAL A 228 6.99 -0.54 -13.20
N THR A 229 7.97 -1.31 -13.67
CA THR A 229 8.84 -2.16 -12.86
C THR A 229 10.29 -1.70 -12.98
N GLU A 230 11.20 -2.32 -12.24
CA GLU A 230 12.62 -2.28 -12.57
C GLU A 230 12.85 -2.67 -14.03
N ALA A 231 13.82 -2.02 -14.67
CA ALA A 231 14.29 -2.44 -15.98
C ALA A 231 14.89 -3.85 -15.87
N ARG A 232 14.42 -4.81 -16.67
CA ARG A 232 15.16 -6.07 -16.87
C ARG A 232 16.55 -5.67 -17.36
N ARG A 233 17.59 -5.93 -16.54
CA ARG A 233 18.96 -5.91 -17.04
C ARG A 233 19.03 -6.99 -18.12
N ALA A 234 19.25 -6.55 -19.37
CA ALA A 234 19.50 -7.40 -20.52
C ALA A 234 20.81 -8.18 -20.34
#